data_AF-A0A7Y3JII9-F1
#
_entry.id   AF-A0A7Y3JII9-F1
#
_cell.length_a   1.000
_cell.length_b   1.000
_cell.length_c   1.000
_cell.angle_alpha   90.00
_cell.angle_beta   90.00
_cell.angle_gamma   90.00
#
_symmetry.space_group_name_H-M   'P 1'
#
loop_
_entity.id
_entity.type
_entity.pdbx_description
1 polymer ?
#
loop_
_entity_poly.entity_id
_entity_poly.type
_entity_poly.pdbx_seq_one_letter_code
_entity_poly.pdbx_strand_id
1 'polypeptide(L)'
;MRVHNLVKDLVVQKVEEIFSSSDLASVPPDDPGTKMDIICFVLNRIPPQYVVSGRGMAYSESQDYQQKIQRLADITRLVKEGLEMVRMNRRDRTNAPFNESKEGRFFNFPSFIGRLFDGANFAPLHDLEVSLLHEGKLLRVIDPNWQNPYKLVTNTAGTYLFWPHPIPALDHETQKTFHLEIAVEDPRWDPLHYHVEITLNAESDFVDFIDTRGSFRIKDLYLFPREDLPIA
;
A
#
# COMPACT_ATOMS: atom_id res chain seq x y z
N MET A 1 -5.12 12.42 22.28
CA MET A 1 -5.04 11.06 22.85
C MET A 1 -4.09 10.24 21.99
N ARG A 2 -2.99 9.70 22.54
CA ARG A 2 -2.03 8.89 21.78
C ARG A 2 -2.24 7.41 22.15
N VAL A 3 -2.84 6.66 21.24
CA VAL A 3 -3.01 5.21 21.37
C VAL A 3 -1.71 4.54 20.90
N HIS A 4 -1.19 3.57 21.66
CA HIS A 4 0.08 2.91 21.36
C HIS A 4 -0.07 1.39 21.34
N ASN A 5 0.49 0.70 20.35
CA ASN A 5 0.47 -0.76 20.25
C ASN A 5 1.76 -1.36 20.82
N LEU A 6 1.69 -2.02 21.97
CA LEU A 6 2.85 -2.64 22.63
C LEU A 6 3.45 -3.78 21.79
N VAL A 7 2.62 -4.49 21.03
CA VAL A 7 3.10 -5.57 20.14
C VAL A 7 3.98 -5.02 19.02
N LYS A 8 3.71 -3.79 18.56
CA LYS A 8 4.54 -3.14 17.53
C LYS A 8 5.99 -3.03 17.97
N ASP A 9 6.23 -2.54 19.19
CA ASP A 9 7.59 -2.36 19.69
C ASP A 9 8.33 -3.70 19.79
N LEU A 10 7.64 -4.72 20.31
CA LEU A 10 8.22 -6.05 20.45
C LEU A 10 8.57 -6.70 19.10
N VAL A 11 7.71 -6.53 18.09
CA VAL A 11 7.96 -7.02 16.73
C VAL A 11 9.14 -6.27 16.10
N VAL A 12 9.17 -4.94 16.19
CA VAL A 12 10.28 -4.11 15.67
C VAL A 12 11.60 -4.55 16.31
N GLN A 13 11.62 -4.67 17.64
CA GLN A 13 12.81 -5.12 18.36
C GLN A 13 13.27 -6.50 17.88
N LYS A 14 12.36 -7.46 17.72
CA LYS A 14 12.73 -8.82 17.29
C LYS A 14 13.24 -8.89 15.86
N VAL A 15 12.70 -8.07 14.97
CA VAL A 15 13.22 -7.94 13.60
C VAL A 15 14.65 -7.39 13.66
N GLU A 16 14.90 -6.30 14.38
CA GLU A 16 16.26 -5.72 14.49
C GLU A 16 17.26 -6.69 15.12
N GLU A 17 16.87 -7.42 16.17
CA GLU A 17 17.71 -8.46 16.78
C GLU A 17 18.11 -9.55 15.77
N ILE A 18 17.18 -10.03 14.94
CA ILE A 18 17.47 -11.06 13.94
C ILE A 18 18.42 -10.51 12.86
N PHE A 19 18.19 -9.30 12.33
CA PHE A 19 19.10 -8.70 11.36
C PHE A 19 20.50 -8.43 11.94
N SER A 20 20.59 -8.13 13.24
CA SER A 20 21.86 -7.89 13.94
C SER A 20 22.63 -9.17 14.32
N SER A 21 21.94 -10.31 14.45
CA SER A 21 22.51 -11.57 14.97
C SER A 21 22.80 -12.64 13.91
N SER A 22 22.44 -12.40 12.65
CA SER A 22 22.49 -13.42 11.59
C SER A 22 23.80 -13.42 10.80
N ASP A 23 24.24 -14.61 10.38
CA ASP A 23 25.10 -14.75 9.20
C ASP A 23 24.33 -14.30 7.95
N LEU A 24 24.86 -13.31 7.23
CA LEU A 24 24.24 -12.63 6.08
C LEU A 24 23.76 -13.54 4.94
N ALA A 25 24.11 -14.82 4.92
CA ALA A 25 23.80 -15.74 3.83
C ALA A 25 22.32 -16.21 3.82
N SER A 26 21.59 -16.15 4.95
CA SER A 26 20.19 -16.63 5.01
C SER A 26 19.13 -15.53 5.08
N VAL A 27 19.53 -14.26 5.12
CA VAL A 27 18.63 -13.12 5.36
C VAL A 27 18.48 -12.32 4.06
N PRO A 28 17.28 -11.79 3.74
CA PRO A 28 17.14 -10.78 2.69
C PRO A 28 18.09 -9.59 2.92
N PRO A 29 18.34 -8.75 1.90
CA PRO A 29 19.11 -7.52 2.09
C PRO A 29 18.59 -6.71 3.28
N ASP A 30 19.51 -6.22 4.11
CA ASP A 30 19.19 -5.29 5.20
C ASP A 30 18.93 -3.90 4.62
N ASP A 31 17.74 -3.73 4.04
CA ASP A 31 17.20 -2.43 3.67
C ASP A 31 15.97 -2.07 4.52
N PRO A 32 15.74 -0.77 4.81
CA PRO A 32 14.63 -0.34 5.67
C PRO A 32 13.26 -0.82 5.18
N GLY A 33 13.07 -0.93 3.88
CA GLY A 33 11.81 -1.39 3.32
C GLY A 33 11.57 -2.87 3.60
N THR A 34 12.60 -3.70 3.47
CA THR A 34 12.50 -5.15 3.73
C THR A 34 12.16 -5.42 5.19
N LYS A 35 12.78 -4.70 6.14
CA LYS A 35 12.40 -4.76 7.56
C LYS A 35 10.93 -4.38 7.76
N MET A 36 10.48 -3.32 7.11
CA MET A 36 9.10 -2.85 7.21
C MET A 36 8.10 -3.89 6.68
N ASP A 37 8.40 -4.57 5.58
CA ASP A 37 7.55 -5.64 5.03
C ASP A 37 7.40 -6.80 6.02
N ILE A 38 8.49 -7.20 6.67
CA ILE A 38 8.47 -8.27 7.70
C ILE A 38 7.66 -7.81 8.91
N ILE A 39 7.86 -6.57 9.38
CA ILE A 39 7.08 -5.99 10.48
C ILE A 39 5.57 -6.01 10.14
N CYS A 40 5.19 -5.54 8.96
CA CYS A 40 3.81 -5.56 8.48
C CYS A 40 3.26 -6.99 8.36
N PHE A 41 4.05 -7.94 7.86
CA PHE A 41 3.67 -9.35 7.76
C PHE A 41 3.29 -9.93 9.12
N VAL A 42 4.09 -9.65 10.14
CA VAL A 42 3.87 -10.15 11.51
C VAL A 42 2.70 -9.43 12.19
N LEU A 43 2.63 -8.10 12.10
CA LEU A 43 1.56 -7.32 12.73
C LEU A 43 0.16 -7.64 12.19
N ASN A 44 0.06 -8.04 10.93
CA ASN A 44 -1.20 -8.49 10.33
C ASN A 44 -1.64 -9.89 10.80
N ARG A 45 -0.81 -10.60 11.59
CA ARG A 45 -1.05 -11.99 12.03
C ARG A 45 -1.07 -12.16 13.55
N ILE A 46 -0.87 -11.09 14.31
CA ILE A 46 -0.85 -11.12 15.77
C ILE A 46 -1.90 -10.15 16.32
N PRO A 47 -2.68 -10.54 17.35
CA PRO A 47 -3.59 -9.62 18.02
C PRO A 47 -2.86 -8.40 18.59
N PRO A 48 -3.31 -7.17 18.30
CA PRO A 48 -2.66 -5.97 18.81
C PRO A 48 -2.97 -5.76 20.31
N GLN A 49 -2.08 -5.08 21.03
CA GLN A 49 -2.28 -4.71 22.43
C GLN A 49 -2.13 -3.20 22.60
N TYR A 50 -3.25 -2.50 22.69
CA TYR A 50 -3.27 -1.04 22.74
C TYR A 50 -3.32 -0.49 24.17
N VAL A 51 -2.55 0.56 24.42
CA VAL A 51 -2.55 1.33 25.68
C VAL A 51 -2.62 2.83 25.41
N VAL A 52 -3.15 3.57 26.39
CA VAL A 52 -3.25 5.04 26.36
C VAL A 52 -2.55 5.72 27.54
N SER A 53 -2.03 4.94 28.50
CA SER A 53 -1.41 5.47 29.72
C SER A 53 -0.35 4.53 30.28
N GLY A 54 0.55 5.08 31.11
CA GLY A 54 1.56 4.30 31.82
C GLY A 54 0.97 3.23 32.75
N ARG A 55 -0.25 3.42 33.29
CA ARG A 55 -0.93 2.38 34.06
C ARG A 55 -1.28 1.16 33.20
N GLY A 56 -1.69 1.38 31.96
CA GLY A 56 -1.93 0.30 31.01
C GLY A 56 -0.65 -0.47 30.67
N MET A 57 0.47 0.24 30.54
CA MET A 57 1.79 -0.39 30.38
C MET A 57 2.18 -1.22 31.60
N ALA A 58 2.08 -0.67 32.80
CA ALA A 58 2.39 -1.39 34.04
C ALA A 58 1.54 -2.66 34.19
N TYR A 59 0.25 -2.60 33.83
CA TYR A 59 -0.61 -3.77 33.83
C TYR A 59 -0.14 -4.83 32.83
N SER A 60 0.22 -4.44 31.60
CA SER A 60 0.78 -5.37 30.61
C SER A 60 2.09 -6.02 31.09
N GLU A 61 2.89 -5.29 31.86
CA GLU A 61 4.12 -5.83 32.46
C GLU A 61 3.84 -6.80 33.60
N SER A 62 2.74 -6.63 34.32
CA SER A 62 2.30 -7.55 35.38
C SER A 62 1.60 -8.82 34.86
N GLN A 63 1.40 -8.96 33.55
CA GLN A 63 0.81 -10.17 32.96
C GLN A 63 1.68 -11.41 33.18
N ASP A 64 1.03 -12.57 33.16
CA ASP A 64 1.64 -13.88 33.36
C ASP A 64 2.88 -14.07 32.49
N TYR A 65 3.99 -14.40 33.16
CA TYR A 65 5.29 -14.63 32.54
C TYR A 65 5.22 -15.73 31.47
N GLN A 66 4.43 -16.79 31.67
CA GLN A 66 4.26 -17.86 30.69
C GLN A 66 3.61 -17.34 29.40
N GLN A 67 2.62 -16.45 29.51
CA GLN A 67 1.97 -15.84 28.36
C GLN A 67 2.93 -14.94 27.57
N LYS A 68 3.82 -14.21 28.28
CA LYS A 68 4.85 -13.39 27.63
C LYS A 68 5.84 -14.25 26.83
N ILE A 69 6.30 -15.37 27.40
CA ILE A 69 7.19 -16.31 26.70
C ILE A 69 6.52 -16.87 25.45
N GLN A 70 5.28 -17.34 25.57
CA GLN A 70 4.56 -17.90 24.43
C GLN A 70 4.41 -16.88 23.31
N ARG A 71 3.99 -15.65 23.66
CA ARG A 71 3.88 -14.56 22.69
C ARG A 71 5.21 -14.26 21.99
N LEU A 72 6.31 -14.27 22.75
CA LEU A 72 7.64 -14.05 22.19
C LEU A 72 8.05 -15.15 21.21
N ALA A 73 7.76 -16.40 21.55
CA ALA A 73 8.00 -17.55 20.67
C ALA A 73 7.17 -17.44 19.38
N ASP A 74 5.89 -17.08 19.49
CA ASP A 74 4.99 -16.89 18.35
C ASP A 74 5.47 -15.76 17.43
N ILE A 75 5.86 -14.61 18.00
CA ILE A 75 6.45 -13.50 17.24
C ILE A 75 7.71 -13.96 16.52
N THR A 76 8.61 -14.65 17.22
CA THR A 76 9.88 -15.11 16.65
C THR A 76 9.65 -16.08 15.48
N ARG A 77 8.70 -17.00 15.61
CA ARG A 77 8.29 -17.90 14.52
C ARG A 77 7.77 -17.11 13.32
N LEU A 78 6.85 -16.16 13.54
CA LEU A 78 6.26 -15.35 12.48
C LEU A 78 7.28 -14.43 11.78
N VAL A 79 8.28 -13.91 12.51
CA VAL A 79 9.37 -13.13 11.90
C VAL A 79 10.19 -14.00 10.95
N LYS A 80 10.50 -15.24 11.34
CA LYS A 80 11.20 -16.21 10.47
C LYS A 80 10.39 -16.56 9.22
N GLU A 81 9.09 -16.80 9.36
CA GLU A 81 8.20 -17.01 8.21
C GLU A 81 8.13 -15.76 7.32
N GLY A 82 8.06 -14.57 7.92
CA GLY A 82 8.08 -13.30 7.20
C GLY A 82 9.36 -13.11 6.38
N LEU A 83 10.51 -13.47 6.94
CA LEU A 83 11.80 -13.45 6.23
C LEU A 83 11.79 -14.33 4.98
N GLU A 84 11.30 -15.57 5.09
CA GLU A 84 11.18 -16.48 3.95
C GLU A 84 10.21 -15.94 2.89
N MET A 85 9.06 -15.43 3.31
CA MET A 85 8.04 -14.90 2.41
C MET A 85 8.52 -13.66 1.65
N VAL A 86 9.18 -12.72 2.31
CA VAL A 86 9.74 -11.51 1.69
C VAL A 86 10.91 -11.86 0.77
N ARG A 87 11.71 -12.88 1.11
CA ARG A 87 12.75 -13.40 0.23
C ARG A 87 12.18 -13.95 -1.08
N MET A 88 11.10 -14.71 -1.01
CA MET A 88 10.47 -15.31 -2.20
C MET A 88 9.71 -14.29 -3.05
N ASN A 89 9.10 -13.29 -2.43
CA ASN A 89 8.22 -12.31 -3.09
C ASN A 89 8.77 -10.89 -2.96
N ARG A 90 10.06 -10.72 -3.24
CA ARG A 90 10.72 -9.43 -3.11
C ARG A 90 10.04 -8.40 -4.01
N ARG A 91 9.70 -7.24 -3.43
CA ARG A 91 9.18 -6.12 -4.21
C ARG A 91 10.32 -5.41 -4.93
N ASP A 92 10.08 -5.07 -6.19
CA ASP A 92 10.92 -4.12 -6.91
C ASP A 92 10.66 -2.72 -6.35
N ARG A 93 11.53 -2.30 -5.43
CA ARG A 93 11.54 -0.92 -4.93
C ARG A 93 12.39 -0.07 -5.86
N THR A 94 11.77 0.93 -6.48
CA THR A 94 12.51 1.99 -7.16
C THR A 94 13.30 2.78 -6.12
N ASN A 95 14.63 2.71 -6.18
CA ASN A 95 15.56 3.45 -5.30
C ASN A 95 15.57 4.98 -5.56
N ALA A 96 14.55 5.53 -6.22
CA ALA A 96 14.49 6.95 -6.50
C ALA A 96 14.31 7.70 -5.16
N PRO A 97 15.20 8.64 -4.80
CA PRO A 97 15.04 9.42 -3.59
C PRO A 97 13.77 10.27 -3.69
N PHE A 98 12.76 9.92 -2.90
CA PHE A 98 11.63 10.80 -2.61
C PHE A 98 12.09 11.86 -1.60
N ASN A 99 12.92 12.80 -2.06
CA ASN A 99 13.30 13.97 -1.28
C ASN A 99 12.65 15.18 -1.95
N GLU A 100 11.36 15.36 -1.66
CA GLU A 100 10.62 16.53 -2.14
C GLU A 100 10.44 17.53 -1.02
N SER A 101 10.48 18.81 -1.40
CA SER A 101 10.13 19.89 -0.48
C SER A 101 8.67 19.70 -0.07
N LYS A 102 8.44 19.62 1.24
CA LYS A 102 7.10 19.62 1.84
C LYS A 102 6.62 21.04 2.18
N GLU A 103 7.31 22.05 1.65
CA GLU A 103 6.96 23.46 1.83
C GLU A 103 6.07 23.94 0.70
N GLY A 104 5.07 24.75 1.03
CA GLY A 104 4.15 25.36 0.06
C GLY A 104 2.74 24.80 0.16
N ARG A 105 1.94 25.07 -0.87
CA ARG A 105 0.56 24.55 -0.96
C ARG A 105 0.51 23.40 -1.96
N PHE A 106 -0.35 22.42 -1.68
CA PHE A 106 -0.46 21.22 -2.48
C PHE A 106 -1.93 20.87 -2.76
N PHE A 107 -2.17 20.32 -3.94
CA PHE A 107 -3.38 19.55 -4.25
C PHE A 107 -3.16 18.11 -3.82
N ASN A 108 -3.63 17.78 -2.62
CA ASN A 108 -3.54 16.44 -2.07
C ASN A 108 -4.60 15.54 -2.69
N PHE A 109 -4.18 14.52 -3.45
CA PHE A 109 -5.10 13.55 -4.02
C PHE A 109 -5.56 12.55 -2.94
N PRO A 110 -6.85 12.18 -2.92
CA PRO A 110 -7.27 11.00 -2.19
C PRO A 110 -6.69 9.74 -2.84
N SER A 111 -6.75 8.62 -2.12
CA SER A 111 -6.53 7.33 -2.77
C SER A 111 -7.73 6.98 -3.67
N PHE A 112 -7.45 6.43 -4.85
CA PHE A 112 -8.45 5.97 -5.81
C PHE A 112 -8.56 4.46 -5.72
N ILE A 113 -9.78 3.96 -5.46
CA ILE A 113 -10.06 2.54 -5.31
C ILE A 113 -11.08 2.14 -6.36
N GLY A 114 -10.78 1.11 -7.15
CA GLY A 114 -11.75 0.54 -8.08
C GLY A 114 -11.59 -0.96 -8.20
N ARG A 115 -12.52 -1.57 -8.95
CA ARG A 115 -12.51 -2.99 -9.23
C ARG A 115 -12.77 -3.23 -10.70
N LEU A 116 -12.12 -4.25 -11.23
CA LEU A 116 -12.20 -4.64 -12.63
C LEU A 116 -12.68 -6.09 -12.75
N PHE A 117 -13.71 -6.28 -13.57
CA PHE A 117 -14.37 -7.56 -13.78
C PHE A 117 -14.41 -7.92 -15.26
N ASP A 118 -14.52 -9.21 -15.53
CA ASP A 118 -14.88 -9.73 -16.84
C ASP A 118 -16.36 -9.40 -17.11
N GLY A 119 -16.64 -8.73 -18.21
CA GLY A 119 -17.99 -8.34 -18.61
C GLY A 119 -18.87 -9.51 -19.08
N ALA A 120 -18.29 -10.65 -19.43
CA ALA A 120 -19.01 -11.84 -19.86
C ALA A 120 -19.47 -12.73 -18.70
N ASN A 121 -18.65 -12.85 -17.64
CA ASN A 121 -18.92 -13.78 -16.54
C ASN A 121 -18.87 -13.15 -15.13
N PHE A 122 -18.57 -11.85 -15.02
CA PHE A 122 -18.50 -11.09 -13.77
C PHE A 122 -17.41 -11.57 -12.80
N ALA A 123 -16.47 -12.42 -13.24
CA ALA A 123 -15.33 -12.82 -12.43
C ALA A 123 -14.34 -11.66 -12.27
N PRO A 124 -13.69 -11.52 -11.10
CA PRO A 124 -12.65 -10.51 -10.93
C PRO A 124 -11.45 -10.79 -11.82
N LEU A 125 -10.96 -9.76 -12.50
CA LEU A 125 -9.81 -9.90 -13.38
C LEU A 125 -8.48 -9.87 -12.63
N HIS A 126 -7.48 -10.51 -13.22
CA HIS A 126 -6.11 -10.60 -12.72
C HIS A 126 -5.14 -10.72 -13.90
N ASP A 127 -3.84 -10.61 -13.62
CA ASP A 127 -2.75 -10.68 -14.60
C ASP A 127 -2.90 -9.65 -15.74
N LEU A 128 -3.25 -8.43 -15.37
CA LEU A 128 -3.32 -7.26 -16.25
C LEU A 128 -2.87 -6.00 -15.52
N GLU A 129 -2.57 -4.95 -16.27
CA GLU A 129 -2.15 -3.66 -15.71
C GLU A 129 -3.26 -2.62 -15.86
N VAL A 130 -3.57 -1.93 -14.75
CA VAL A 130 -4.47 -0.79 -14.73
C VAL A 130 -3.62 0.46 -14.54
N SER A 131 -3.84 1.48 -15.37
CA SER A 131 -3.10 2.75 -15.29
C SER A 131 -4.00 3.87 -14.83
N LEU A 132 -3.47 4.77 -14.01
CA LEU A 132 -4.09 6.05 -13.69
C LEU A 132 -3.32 7.17 -14.40
N LEU A 133 -3.99 7.87 -15.31
CA LEU A 133 -3.41 8.89 -16.16
C LEU A 133 -3.95 10.29 -15.81
N HIS A 134 -3.13 11.30 -16.03
CA HIS A 134 -3.52 12.71 -16.09
C HIS A 134 -2.89 13.32 -17.34
N GLU A 135 -3.69 13.92 -18.21
CA GLU A 135 -3.24 14.48 -19.50
C GLU A 135 -2.48 13.45 -20.36
N GLY A 136 -2.96 12.20 -20.38
CA GLY A 136 -2.35 11.09 -21.14
C GLY A 136 -1.04 10.56 -20.57
N LYS A 137 -0.60 11.01 -19.39
CA LYS A 137 0.64 10.57 -18.74
C LYS A 137 0.34 9.87 -17.42
N LEU A 138 1.13 8.86 -17.07
CA LEU A 138 1.03 8.18 -15.78
C LEU A 138 1.18 9.18 -14.64
N LEU A 139 0.18 9.21 -13.75
CA LEU A 139 0.31 9.96 -12.52
C LEU A 139 1.38 9.32 -11.64
N ARG A 140 2.28 10.17 -11.16
CA ARG A 140 3.26 9.75 -10.17
C ARG A 140 2.55 9.37 -8.88
N VAL A 141 3.02 8.32 -8.23
CA VAL A 141 2.53 7.83 -6.94
C VAL A 141 3.27 8.47 -5.77
N ILE A 142 2.65 8.43 -4.58
CA ILE A 142 3.19 9.03 -3.35
C ILE A 142 4.56 8.49 -2.92
N ASP A 143 4.79 7.18 -3.07
CA ASP A 143 6.02 6.52 -2.64
C ASP A 143 6.23 5.18 -3.39
N PRO A 144 7.44 4.56 -3.34
CA PRO A 144 7.78 3.37 -4.12
C PRO A 144 7.00 2.09 -3.78
N ASN A 145 6.27 2.04 -2.66
CA ASN A 145 5.41 0.91 -2.31
C ASN A 145 4.05 0.97 -3.02
N TRP A 146 3.75 2.09 -3.67
CA TRP A 146 2.61 2.27 -4.56
C TRP A 146 3.06 2.11 -6.00
N GLN A 147 2.17 1.63 -6.86
CA GLN A 147 2.48 1.32 -8.25
C GLN A 147 1.48 1.96 -9.18
N ASN A 148 1.99 2.49 -10.29
CA ASN A 148 1.21 2.95 -11.43
C ASN A 148 2.08 2.78 -12.69
N PRO A 149 1.78 1.84 -13.59
CA PRO A 149 0.59 0.98 -13.62
C PRO A 149 0.48 0.02 -12.42
N TYR A 150 -0.74 -0.29 -12.01
CA TYR A 150 -1.06 -1.25 -10.96
C TYR A 150 -1.30 -2.62 -11.58
N LYS A 151 -0.50 -3.62 -11.18
CA LYS A 151 -0.68 -5.00 -11.64
C LYS A 151 -1.76 -5.70 -10.80
N LEU A 152 -2.86 -6.11 -11.44
CA LEU A 152 -3.86 -6.94 -10.80
C LEU A 152 -3.30 -8.35 -10.59
N VAL A 153 -3.36 -8.84 -9.35
CA VAL A 153 -2.91 -10.17 -8.95
C VAL A 153 -4.08 -10.94 -8.36
N THR A 154 -4.03 -12.27 -8.42
CA THR A 154 -5.18 -13.13 -8.09
C THR A 154 -5.76 -12.89 -6.68
N ASN A 155 -4.93 -12.48 -5.73
CA ASN A 155 -5.32 -12.25 -4.34
C ASN A 155 -5.95 -10.87 -4.06
N THR A 156 -6.05 -9.97 -5.05
CA THR A 156 -6.71 -8.66 -4.88
C THR A 156 -8.17 -8.65 -5.33
N ALA A 157 -8.70 -9.77 -5.82
CA ALA A 157 -10.08 -9.89 -6.30
C ALA A 157 -10.48 -8.76 -7.26
N GLY A 158 -9.62 -8.49 -8.26
CA GLY A 158 -9.83 -7.43 -9.25
C GLY A 158 -9.70 -6.00 -8.73
N THR A 159 -9.33 -5.83 -7.47
CA THR A 159 -9.18 -4.50 -6.85
C THR A 159 -7.86 -3.88 -7.27
N TYR A 160 -7.93 -2.65 -7.78
CA TYR A 160 -6.78 -1.77 -7.99
C TYR A 160 -6.87 -0.56 -7.07
N LEU A 161 -5.71 -0.03 -6.71
CA LEU A 161 -5.57 1.05 -5.76
C LEU A 161 -4.42 1.96 -6.19
N PHE A 162 -4.73 3.25 -6.36
CA PHE A 162 -3.74 4.29 -6.64
C PHE A 162 -3.73 5.31 -5.53
N TRP A 163 -2.55 5.84 -5.22
CA TRP A 163 -2.46 7.05 -4.41
C TRP A 163 -1.46 7.99 -5.07
N PRO A 164 -1.99 8.96 -5.84
CA PRO A 164 -1.17 9.92 -6.56
C PRO A 164 -0.37 10.79 -5.61
N HIS A 165 0.81 11.18 -6.06
CA HIS A 165 1.62 12.17 -5.41
C HIS A 165 0.91 13.54 -5.44
N PRO A 166 0.93 14.32 -4.34
CA PRO A 166 0.42 15.68 -4.33
C PRO A 166 1.07 16.54 -5.41
N ILE A 167 0.28 17.41 -6.03
CA ILE A 167 0.77 18.37 -7.04
C ILE A 167 0.91 19.75 -6.36
N PRO A 168 2.08 20.41 -6.43
CA PRO A 168 2.23 21.76 -5.91
C PRO A 168 1.22 22.73 -6.54
N ALA A 169 0.59 23.54 -5.71
CA ALA A 169 -0.30 24.62 -6.13
C ALA A 169 0.48 25.92 -6.25
N LEU A 170 0.17 26.74 -7.25
CA LEU A 170 0.68 28.11 -7.33
C LEU A 170 0.05 28.95 -6.21
N ASP A 171 0.73 30.02 -5.75
CA ASP A 171 0.28 30.82 -4.60
C ASP A 171 -1.17 31.34 -4.71
N HIS A 172 -1.62 31.63 -5.93
CA HIS A 172 -2.96 32.15 -6.23
C HIS A 172 -4.01 31.05 -6.46
N GLU A 173 -3.59 29.80 -6.64
CA GLU A 173 -4.50 28.68 -6.83
C GLU A 173 -5.08 28.24 -5.48
N THR A 174 -6.39 28.39 -5.32
CA THR A 174 -7.12 27.90 -4.14
C THR A 174 -7.85 26.60 -4.41
N GLN A 175 -8.18 26.33 -5.67
CA GLN A 175 -8.93 25.18 -6.13
C GLN A 175 -8.57 24.85 -7.58
N LYS A 176 -8.54 23.56 -7.93
CA LYS A 176 -8.29 23.08 -9.30
C LYS A 176 -9.07 21.80 -9.59
N THR A 177 -9.61 21.70 -10.80
CA THR A 177 -10.22 20.45 -11.30
C THR A 177 -9.20 19.66 -12.09
N PHE A 178 -9.08 18.38 -11.77
CA PHE A 178 -8.23 17.43 -12.45
C PHE A 178 -9.08 16.45 -13.23
N HIS A 179 -8.76 16.30 -14.52
CA HIS A 179 -9.32 15.27 -15.38
C HIS A 179 -8.35 14.10 -15.39
N LEU A 180 -8.81 12.98 -14.86
CA LEU A 180 -8.06 11.74 -14.71
C LEU A 180 -8.67 10.67 -15.60
N GLU A 181 -7.88 9.65 -15.88
CA GLU A 181 -8.32 8.53 -16.70
C GLU A 181 -7.80 7.22 -16.11
N ILE A 182 -8.70 6.25 -15.95
CA ILE A 182 -8.33 4.86 -15.69
C ILE A 182 -8.26 4.17 -17.05
N ALA A 183 -7.07 3.68 -17.40
CA ALA A 183 -6.81 3.02 -18.67
C ALA A 183 -6.40 1.55 -18.45
N VAL A 184 -6.93 0.66 -19.29
CA VAL A 184 -6.46 -0.72 -19.39
C VAL A 184 -6.24 -1.05 -20.86
N GLU A 185 -4.99 -1.36 -21.20
CA GLU A 185 -4.57 -1.77 -22.53
C GLU A 185 -3.96 -3.18 -22.44
N ASP A 186 -4.70 -4.17 -22.91
CA ASP A 186 -4.24 -5.56 -22.98
C ASP A 186 -4.72 -6.17 -24.30
N PRO A 187 -3.88 -6.93 -25.04
CA PRO A 187 -4.26 -7.53 -26.32
C PRO A 187 -5.49 -8.43 -26.24
N ARG A 188 -5.77 -9.05 -25.08
CA ARG A 188 -6.88 -10.00 -24.88
C ARG A 188 -8.25 -9.32 -24.76
N TRP A 189 -8.28 -8.02 -24.47
CA TRP A 189 -9.49 -7.28 -24.10
C TRP A 189 -9.69 -6.03 -24.96
N ASP A 190 -10.93 -5.60 -25.12
CA ASP A 190 -11.20 -4.26 -25.66
C ASP A 190 -10.57 -3.20 -24.75
N PRO A 191 -9.91 -2.17 -25.33
CA PRO A 191 -9.26 -1.14 -24.54
C PRO A 191 -10.30 -0.38 -23.73
N LEU A 192 -10.00 -0.16 -22.45
CA LEU A 192 -10.87 0.59 -21.53
C LEU A 192 -10.23 1.92 -21.20
N HIS A 193 -11.00 2.99 -21.43
CA HIS A 193 -10.66 4.36 -21.03
C HIS A 193 -11.83 4.93 -20.23
N TYR A 194 -11.64 5.10 -18.92
CA TYR A 194 -12.67 5.58 -18.00
C TYR A 194 -12.26 6.92 -17.37
N HIS A 195 -12.96 7.99 -17.74
CA HIS A 195 -12.66 9.34 -17.27
C HIS A 195 -13.29 9.64 -15.90
N VAL A 196 -12.51 10.28 -15.04
CA VAL A 196 -12.90 10.73 -13.71
C VAL A 196 -12.51 12.18 -13.54
N GLU A 197 -13.40 12.97 -12.93
CA GLU A 197 -13.11 14.35 -12.58
C GLU A 197 -13.11 14.51 -11.06
N ILE A 198 -12.12 15.26 -10.57
CA ILE A 198 -12.04 15.61 -9.15
C ILE A 198 -11.59 17.05 -8.98
N THR A 199 -12.30 17.79 -8.14
CA THR A 199 -11.93 19.15 -7.76
C THR A 199 -11.26 19.12 -6.40
N LEU A 200 -10.03 19.59 -6.32
CA LEU A 200 -9.23 19.63 -5.10
C LEU A 200 -8.97 21.06 -4.68
N ASN A 201 -8.92 21.28 -3.36
CA ASN A 201 -8.51 22.55 -2.78
C ASN A 201 -7.02 22.51 -2.48
N ALA A 202 -6.35 23.65 -2.61
CA ALA A 202 -4.94 23.79 -2.26
C ALA A 202 -4.78 23.91 -0.73
N GLU A 203 -4.09 22.94 -0.13
CA GLU A 203 -3.85 22.84 1.31
C GLU A 203 -2.40 23.20 1.64
N SER A 204 -2.11 23.72 2.84
CA SER A 204 -0.76 24.12 3.25
C SER A 204 0.15 22.96 3.64
N ASP A 205 -0.41 21.77 3.78
CA ASP A 205 0.30 20.59 4.28
C ASP A 205 0.44 19.55 3.16
N PHE A 206 1.60 18.93 3.09
CA PHE A 206 1.83 17.74 2.29
C PHE A 206 1.27 16.52 3.02
N VAL A 207 0.26 15.86 2.45
CA VAL A 207 -0.37 14.67 3.07
C VAL A 207 0.34 13.39 2.62
N ASP A 208 1.06 12.76 3.54
CA ASP A 208 1.82 11.52 3.32
C ASP A 208 1.34 10.33 4.16
N PHE A 209 0.12 10.40 4.70
CA PHE A 209 -0.57 9.28 5.33
C PHE A 209 -1.89 8.97 4.63
N ILE A 210 -2.24 7.68 4.56
CA ILE A 210 -3.47 7.24 3.92
C ILE A 210 -4.68 7.49 4.84
N ASP A 211 -5.69 8.23 4.36
CA ASP A 211 -7.01 8.27 4.97
C ASP A 211 -7.98 7.35 4.21
N THR A 212 -8.28 6.19 4.80
CA THR A 212 -9.19 5.21 4.20
C THR A 212 -10.64 5.67 4.14
N ARG A 213 -11.02 6.72 4.89
CA ARG A 213 -12.37 7.29 4.84
C ARG A 213 -12.53 8.32 3.73
N GLY A 214 -11.43 8.97 3.36
CA GLY A 214 -11.36 9.97 2.29
C GLY A 214 -11.12 9.39 0.90
N SER A 215 -11.07 8.06 0.75
CA SER A 215 -10.79 7.42 -0.54
C SER A 215 -11.88 7.68 -1.58
N PHE A 216 -11.45 8.02 -2.79
CA PHE A 216 -12.31 8.16 -3.96
C PHE A 216 -12.63 6.77 -4.53
N ARG A 217 -13.89 6.36 -4.46
CA ARG A 217 -14.33 5.06 -4.95
C ARG A 217 -14.84 5.16 -6.38
N ILE A 218 -14.18 4.47 -7.29
CA ILE A 218 -14.58 4.29 -8.68
C ILE A 218 -15.61 3.16 -8.72
N LYS A 219 -16.65 3.34 -9.54
CA LYS A 219 -17.64 2.28 -9.79
C LYS A 219 -16.96 1.05 -10.40
N ASP A 220 -17.55 -0.11 -10.23
CA ASP A 220 -17.02 -1.34 -10.84
C ASP A 220 -16.94 -1.17 -12.37
N LEU A 221 -15.79 -1.50 -12.93
CA LEU A 221 -15.50 -1.44 -14.36
C LEU A 221 -15.46 -2.85 -14.93
N TYR A 222 -15.76 -2.97 -16.22
CA TYR A 222 -15.89 -4.26 -16.91
C TYR A 222 -15.07 -4.22 -18.20
N LEU A 223 -14.30 -5.27 -18.45
CA LEU A 223 -13.64 -5.51 -19.73
C LEU A 223 -14.36 -6.58 -20.51
N PHE A 224 -14.44 -6.42 -21.81
CA PHE A 224 -15.01 -7.41 -22.72
C PHE A 224 -13.89 -8.05 -23.55
N PRO A 225 -13.87 -9.39 -23.71
CA PRO A 225 -12.87 -10.05 -24.53
C PRO A 225 -12.99 -9.58 -25.99
N ARG A 226 -11.86 -9.44 -26.70
CA ARG A 226 -11.91 -9.15 -28.14
C ARG A 226 -12.50 -10.32 -28.90
N GLU A 227 -13.49 -10.06 -29.75
CA GLU A 227 -14.12 -11.08 -30.60
C GLU A 227 -13.13 -11.73 -31.59
N ASP A 228 -12.00 -11.07 -31.85
CA ASP A 228 -11.03 -11.44 -32.89
C ASP A 228 -9.99 -12.49 -32.45
N LEU A 229 -9.97 -12.87 -31.17
CA LEU A 229 -9.02 -13.85 -30.64
C LEU A 229 -9.68 -15.22 -30.51
N PRO A 230 -9.12 -16.28 -31.13
CA PRO A 230 -9.66 -17.61 -30.97
C PRO A 230 -9.60 -18.00 -29.48
N ILE A 231 -10.72 -18.46 -28.95
CA ILE A 231 -10.85 -19.02 -27.61
C ILE A 231 -9.79 -20.14 -27.50
N ALA A 232 -8.82 -19.95 -26.62
CA ALA A 232 -7.81 -20.96 -26.27
C ALA A 232 -8.33 -21.88 -25.16
#